data_AF-A0A821CG53-F1
#
_entry.id   AF-A0A821CG53-F1
#
_cell.length_a   1.000
_cell.length_b   1.000
_cell.length_c   1.000
_cell.angle_alpha   90.00
_cell.angle_beta   90.00
_cell.angle_gamma   90.00
#
_symmetry.space_group_name_H-M   'P 1'
#
loop_
_entity.id
_entity.type
_entity.pdbx_description
1 polymer ?
#
loop_
_entity_poly.entity_id
_entity_poly.type
_entity_poly.pdbx_seq_one_letter_code
_entity_poly.pdbx_strand_id
1 'polypeptide(L)'
;MLGSISRLSEISHDQSSSLSADATMSIIRMTLCSDHDNDLKQLYDHMKNEYGTEETNLLSLGDVTYRMGKFDLAEKYYRRWLSELPSNDPSLGMLYERL
;
A
#
# COMPACT_ATOMS: atom_id res chain seq x y z
N MET A 1 3.32 13.11 6.06
CA MET A 1 3.01 13.70 4.74
C MET A 1 1.81 12.99 4.14
N LEU A 2 0.93 13.69 3.42
CA LEU A 2 -0.24 13.10 2.77
C LEU A 2 0.19 12.12 1.67
N GLY A 3 -0.36 10.91 1.67
CA GLY A 3 -0.11 9.92 0.62
C GLY A 3 -0.57 10.44 -0.74
N SER A 4 0.14 10.07 -1.80
CA SER A 4 -0.20 10.43 -3.18
C SER A 4 -1.02 9.33 -3.85
N ILE A 5 -2.11 9.71 -4.53
CA ILE A 5 -2.85 8.77 -5.38
C ILE A 5 -2.20 8.76 -6.76
N SER A 6 -1.89 7.56 -7.23
CA SER A 6 -1.40 7.37 -8.58
C SER A 6 -2.26 6.33 -9.29
N ARG A 7 -2.65 6.64 -10.52
CA ARG A 7 -3.34 5.69 -11.40
C ARG A 7 -2.32 4.67 -11.91
N LEU A 8 -2.60 3.39 -11.69
CA LEU A 8 -1.85 2.32 -12.33
C LEU A 8 -2.17 2.33 -13.84
N SER A 9 -1.15 2.54 -14.65
CA SER A 9 -1.29 2.63 -16.11
C SER A 9 -0.91 1.31 -16.78
N GLU A 10 0.13 0.63 -16.28
CA GLU A 10 0.65 -0.58 -16.91
C GLU A 10 1.47 -1.41 -15.92
N ILE A 11 1.39 -2.74 -16.04
CA ILE A 11 2.32 -3.68 -15.41
C ILE A 11 2.94 -4.50 -16.54
N SER A 12 4.24 -4.39 -16.73
CA SER A 12 4.99 -5.18 -17.71
C SER A 12 6.07 -6.00 -17.02
N HIS A 13 6.47 -7.10 -17.67
CA HIS A 13 7.49 -8.00 -17.17
C HIS A 13 8.63 -8.01 -18.19
N ASP A 14 9.81 -7.61 -17.76
CA ASP A 14 11.00 -7.68 -18.57
C ASP A 14 11.64 -9.07 -18.42
N GLN A 15 11.72 -9.80 -19.53
CA GLN A 15 12.40 -11.10 -19.63
C GLN A 15 13.82 -10.96 -20.20
N SER A 16 14.29 -9.73 -20.44
CA SER A 16 15.52 -9.46 -21.21
C SER A 16 16.80 -9.34 -20.37
N SER A 17 16.76 -9.50 -19.04
CA SER A 17 18.00 -9.51 -18.26
C SER A 17 18.74 -10.83 -18.47
N SER A 18 19.73 -10.80 -19.37
CA SER A 18 20.78 -11.81 -19.54
C SER A 18 21.72 -11.94 -18.32
N LEU A 19 21.34 -11.40 -17.16
CA LEU A 19 22.00 -11.58 -15.88
C LEU A 19 21.06 -12.39 -14.99
N SER A 20 21.33 -13.70 -14.90
CA SER A 20 20.64 -14.71 -14.09
C SER A 20 19.29 -15.22 -14.63
N ALA A 21 19.20 -16.55 -14.78
CA ALA A 21 18.08 -17.27 -15.41
C ALA A 21 16.74 -17.20 -14.65
N ASP A 22 16.70 -16.56 -13.47
CA ASP A 22 15.55 -16.57 -12.55
C ASP A 22 15.04 -15.16 -12.18
N ALA A 23 15.65 -14.08 -12.67
CA ALA A 23 15.26 -12.72 -12.30
C ALA A 23 14.21 -12.16 -13.27
N THR A 24 12.93 -12.36 -12.98
CA THR A 24 11.85 -11.64 -13.68
C THR A 24 11.70 -10.23 -13.10
N MET A 25 11.98 -9.19 -13.89
CA MET A 25 11.79 -7.80 -13.46
C MET A 25 10.38 -7.33 -13.81
N SER A 26 9.60 -6.94 -12.80
CA SER A 26 8.29 -6.32 -13.04
C SER A 26 8.42 -4.80 -13.03
N ILE A 27 7.95 -4.17 -14.10
CA ILE A 27 7.92 -2.71 -14.25
C ILE A 27 6.48 -2.26 -14.06
N ILE A 28 6.25 -1.42 -13.04
CA ILE A 28 4.95 -0.86 -12.72
C ILE A 28 4.96 0.61 -13.14
N ARG A 29 4.18 0.96 -14.17
CA ARG A 29 4.03 2.35 -14.64
C ARG A 29 2.81 2.96 -13.98
N MET A 30 3.03 4.07 -13.28
CA MET A 30 1.98 4.79 -12.57
C MET A 30 2.02 6.26 -12.95
N THR A 31 0.85 6.89 -13.01
CA THR A 31 0.71 8.33 -13.27
C THR A 31 0.16 8.99 -12.01
N LEU A 32 0.88 9.98 -11.50
CA LEU A 32 0.43 10.78 -10.37
C LEU A 32 -0.85 11.53 -10.76
N CYS A 33 -1.91 11.32 -9.99
CA CYS A 33 -3.17 12.03 -10.22
C CYS A 33 -3.04 13.47 -9.72
N SER A 34 -3.64 14.43 -10.43
CA SER A 34 -3.60 15.83 -10.03
C SER A 34 -4.76 16.17 -9.09
N ASP A 35 -4.57 17.14 -8.20
CA ASP A 35 -5.63 17.65 -7.32
C ASP A 35 -6.85 18.25 -8.07
N HIS A 36 -6.74 18.40 -9.40
CA HIS A 36 -7.77 18.95 -10.27
C HIS A 36 -8.61 17.87 -10.97
N ASP A 37 -8.29 16.59 -10.79
CA ASP A 37 -9.15 15.49 -11.25
C ASP A 37 -10.38 15.42 -10.32
N ASN A 38 -11.45 16.10 -10.72
CA ASN A 38 -12.64 16.36 -9.90
C ASN A 38 -13.29 15.08 -9.34
N ASP A 39 -13.25 13.99 -10.09
CA ASP A 39 -13.79 12.69 -9.67
C ASP A 39 -12.91 12.02 -8.60
N LEU A 40 -11.59 12.24 -8.66
CA LEU A 40 -10.63 11.70 -7.70
C LEU A 40 -10.57 12.52 -6.42
N LYS A 41 -10.90 13.82 -6.49
CA LYS A 41 -10.99 14.67 -5.31
C LYS A 41 -12.09 14.19 -4.35
N GLN A 42 -13.24 13.78 -4.87
CA GLN A 42 -14.31 13.19 -4.03
C GLN A 42 -13.88 11.86 -3.40
N LEU A 43 -13.18 11.01 -4.16
CA LEU A 43 -12.61 9.77 -3.65
C LEU A 43 -11.57 10.05 -2.56
N TYR A 44 -10.72 11.06 -2.76
CA TYR A 44 -9.71 11.50 -1.80
C TYR A 44 -10.36 12.03 -0.52
N ASP A 45 -11.34 12.91 -0.62
CA ASP A 45 -12.05 13.46 0.54
C ASP A 45 -12.83 12.36 1.28
N HIS A 46 -13.42 11.41 0.57
CA HIS A 46 -14.06 10.24 1.17
C HIS A 46 -13.05 9.35 1.91
N MET A 47 -11.94 8.98 1.27
CA MET A 47 -10.90 8.16 1.91
C MET A 47 -10.26 8.89 3.10
N LYS A 48 -10.04 10.20 3.00
CA LYS A 48 -9.53 11.04 4.09
C LYS A 48 -10.48 11.06 5.29
N ASN A 49 -11.80 11.10 5.05
CA ASN A 49 -12.81 11.08 6.10
C ASN A 49 -13.01 9.68 6.71
N GLU A 50 -12.90 8.61 5.92
CA GLU A 50 -13.05 7.23 6.41
C GLU A 50 -11.81 6.69 7.14
N TYR A 51 -10.62 6.97 6.61
CA TYR A 51 -9.36 6.35 7.04
C TYR A 51 -8.44 7.31 7.81
N GLY A 52 -8.84 8.57 7.98
CA GLY A 52 -8.11 9.55 8.77
C GLY A 52 -6.86 10.12 8.07
N THR A 53 -6.23 11.09 8.73
CA THR A 53 -5.02 11.79 8.24
C THR A 53 -3.72 11.03 8.50
N GLU A 54 -3.81 9.77 8.91
CA GLU A 54 -2.63 8.96 9.25
C GLU A 54 -1.85 8.60 7.97
N GLU A 55 -0.52 8.54 8.09
CA GLU A 55 0.34 8.24 6.95
C GLU A 55 -0.03 6.88 6.35
N THR A 56 -0.15 6.84 5.02
CA THR A 56 -0.38 5.60 4.30
C THR A 56 0.82 4.68 4.54
N ASN A 57 0.60 3.66 5.36
CA ASN A 57 1.60 2.71 5.83
C ASN A 57 1.01 1.30 5.75
N LEU A 58 1.83 0.29 6.02
CA LEU A 58 1.38 -1.10 5.91
C LEU A 58 0.23 -1.42 6.89
N LEU A 59 0.10 -0.67 8.00
CA LEU A 59 -1.05 -0.79 8.92
C LEU A 59 -2.35 -0.41 8.25
N SER A 60 -2.41 0.79 7.68
CA SER A 60 -3.62 1.32 7.07
C SER A 60 -4.06 0.47 5.87
N LEU A 61 -3.11 -0.09 5.10
CA LEU A 61 -3.42 -1.06 4.05
C LEU A 61 -3.99 -2.38 4.60
N GLY A 62 -3.42 -2.90 5.69
CA GLY A 62 -3.96 -4.07 6.37
C GLY A 62 -5.38 -3.82 6.88
N ASP A 63 -5.65 -2.67 7.47
CA ASP A 63 -6.97 -2.32 8.02
C ASP A 63 -8.04 -2.19 6.94
N VAL A 64 -7.71 -1.52 5.83
CA VAL A 64 -8.62 -1.38 4.69
C VAL A 64 -8.96 -2.77 4.15
N THR A 65 -7.96 -3.63 3.94
CA THR A 65 -8.19 -4.97 3.41
C THR A 65 -8.95 -5.88 4.38
N TYR A 66 -8.74 -5.74 5.68
CA TYR A 66 -9.52 -6.41 6.72
C TYR A 66 -10.99 -5.99 6.65
N ARG A 67 -11.27 -4.67 6.57
CA ARG A 67 -12.64 -4.14 6.46
C ARG A 67 -13.33 -4.56 5.16
N MET A 68 -12.58 -4.78 4.09
CA MET A 68 -13.08 -5.36 2.83
C MET A 68 -13.35 -6.87 2.91
N GLY A 69 -13.10 -7.53 4.05
CA GLY A 69 -13.24 -8.97 4.23
C GLY A 69 -12.12 -9.81 3.58
N LYS A 70 -11.03 -9.17 3.15
CA LYS A 70 -9.87 -9.84 2.53
C LYS A 70 -8.83 -10.19 3.59
N PHE A 71 -9.20 -11.09 4.51
CA PHE A 71 -8.42 -11.39 5.71
C PHE A 71 -6.99 -11.90 5.41
N ASP A 72 -6.82 -12.80 4.44
CA ASP A 72 -5.50 -13.32 4.05
C ASP A 72 -4.55 -12.19 3.57
N LEU A 73 -5.12 -11.20 2.87
CA LEU A 73 -4.37 -10.07 2.36
C LEU A 73 -4.02 -9.07 3.49
N ALA A 74 -4.94 -8.89 4.45
CA ALA A 74 -4.71 -8.08 5.63
C ALA A 74 -3.56 -8.66 6.48
N GLU A 75 -3.61 -9.97 6.78
CA GLU A 75 -2.58 -10.66 7.53
C GLU A 75 -1.21 -10.53 6.86
N LYS A 76 -1.16 -10.65 5.53
CA LYS A 76 0.08 -10.46 4.75
C LYS A 76 0.67 -9.06 4.96
N TYR A 77 -0.15 -8.01 4.97
CA TYR A 77 0.34 -6.65 5.22
C TYR A 77 0.82 -6.46 6.66
N TYR A 78 0.10 -7.00 7.64
CA TYR A 78 0.51 -6.93 9.04
C TYR A 78 1.84 -7.65 9.29
N ARG A 79 2.00 -8.87 8.79
CA ARG A 79 3.26 -9.63 8.92
C ARG A 79 4.43 -8.96 8.23
N ARG A 80 4.20 -8.37 7.05
CA ARG A 80 5.25 -7.61 6.36
C ARG A 80 5.67 -6.40 7.19
N TRP A 81 4.72 -5.66 7.75
CA TRP A 81 5.06 -4.52 8.60
C TRP A 81 5.85 -4.95 9.84
N LEU A 82 5.49 -6.07 10.46
CA LEU A 82 6.22 -6.66 11.58
C LEU A 82 7.68 -6.95 11.23
N SER A 83 7.94 -7.41 10.00
CA SER A 83 9.30 -7.72 9.53
C SER A 83 10.14 -6.47 9.21
N GLU A 84 9.50 -5.35 8.91
CA GLU A 84 10.16 -4.09 8.53
C GLU A 84 10.36 -3.15 9.74
N LEU A 85 9.61 -3.34 10.84
CA LEU A 85 9.74 -2.53 12.06
C LEU A 85 10.93 -2.98 12.93
N PRO A 86 11.72 -2.03 13.46
CA PRO A 86 12.70 -2.36 14.48
C PRO A 86 12.00 -2.87 15.75
N SER A 87 12.63 -3.79 16.47
CA SER A 87 12.04 -4.47 17.65
C SER A 87 11.69 -3.55 18.83
N ASN A 88 12.07 -2.28 18.77
CA ASN A 88 11.74 -1.26 19.77
C ASN A 88 10.80 -0.17 19.23
N ASP A 89 10.15 -0.41 18.09
CA ASP A 89 9.22 0.54 17.51
C ASP A 89 7.91 0.61 18.33
N PRO A 90 7.46 1.81 18.76
CA PRO A 90 6.22 1.97 19.51
C PRO A 90 4.97 1.45 18.76
N SER A 91 5.03 1.39 17.43
CA SER A 91 3.93 0.95 16.57
C SER A 91 3.67 -0.55 16.62
N LEU A 92 4.60 -1.33 17.19
CA LEU A 92 4.45 -2.78 17.37
C LEU A 92 3.23 -3.13 18.23
N GLY A 93 2.90 -2.32 19.23
CA GLY A 93 1.73 -2.55 20.09
C GLY A 93 0.43 -2.57 19.27
N MET A 94 0.25 -1.58 18.39
CA MET A 94 -0.91 -1.49 17.50
C MET A 94 -0.98 -2.66 16.52
N LEU A 95 0.17 -3.17 16.09
CA LEU A 95 0.24 -4.30 15.17
C LEU A 95 -0.15 -5.63 15.82
N TYR A 96 0.24 -5.86 17.07
CA TYR A 96 -0.12 -7.09 17.79
C TYR A 96 -1.61 -7.19 18.10
N GLU A 97 -2.31 -6.07 18.27
CA GLU A 97 -3.78 -6.07 18.47
C GLU A 97 -4.55 -6.47 17.19
N ARG A 98 -3.89 -6.47 16.03
CA ARG A 98 -4.48 -6.70 14.71
C ARG A 98 -4.17 -8.09 14.12
N LEU A 99 -3.27 -8.85 14.74
CA LEU A 99 -2.91 -10.25 14.41
C LEU A 99 -3.76 -11.24 15.19
#